data_AF-A0A8J3S5V1-F1
#
_entry.id   AF-A0A8J3S5V1-F1
#
_cell.length_a   1.000
_cell.length_b   1.000
_cell.length_c   1.000
_cell.angle_alpha   90.00
_cell.angle_beta   90.00
_cell.angle_gamma   90.00
#
_symmetry.space_group_name_H-M   'P 1'
#
loop_
_entity.id
_entity.type
_entity.pdbx_description
1 polymer ?
#
loop_
_entity_poly.entity_id
_entity_poly.type
_entity_poly.pdbx_seq_one_letter_code
_entity_poly.pdbx_strand_id
1 'polypeptide(L)'
;MSRQLALEVSPAVAFYQTPVAEAEELLITWRHPLHLPDDEYPAGRPYRRPFGSLAFVMEERGRRAAAVVLASTINPSVCQSQGLNRYNTVDLARIARSPDRRDRHCLRAVLRITRDYLAPLWLGRFPGWDARSAELCGRPQIEALASTSLPGTPGRLYRFDGFERIRTSTGAKGGGHQRPSAANAIADGARGLWVYRYPQPLRLVGRSGKSQAG
;
A
#
# COMPACT_ATOMS: atom_id res chain seq x y z
N MET A 1 32.74 -18.05 19.74
CA MET A 1 31.37 -18.54 19.50
C MET A 1 30.34 -17.68 20.26
N SER A 2 30.04 -16.45 19.81
CA SER A 2 29.04 -15.60 20.51
C SER A 2 28.11 -14.79 19.59
N ARG A 3 28.37 -14.75 18.27
CA ARG A 3 27.49 -14.06 17.30
C ARG A 3 26.29 -14.90 16.81
N GLN A 4 26.25 -16.18 17.18
CA GLN A 4 25.25 -17.14 16.69
C GLN A 4 23.97 -17.14 17.52
N LEU A 5 24.08 -16.88 18.84
CA LEU A 5 22.93 -16.82 19.76
C LEU A 5 22.02 -15.59 19.57
N ALA A 6 22.55 -14.46 19.08
CA ALA A 6 21.72 -13.26 18.87
C ALA A 6 20.68 -13.42 17.74
N LEU A 7 20.86 -14.40 16.84
CA LEU A 7 19.89 -14.75 15.80
C LEU A 7 18.84 -15.76 16.27
N GLU A 8 18.99 -16.33 17.47
CA GLU A 8 18.06 -17.33 18.03
C GLU A 8 16.86 -16.70 18.76
N VAL A 9 16.91 -15.39 19.08
CA VAL A 9 15.89 -14.73 19.93
C VAL A 9 15.13 -13.60 19.22
N SER A 10 15.50 -13.23 17.98
CA SER A 10 14.79 -12.23 17.18
C SER A 10 14.96 -12.53 15.69
N PRO A 11 13.89 -12.49 14.88
CA PRO A 11 13.98 -12.81 13.46
C PRO A 11 14.97 -11.88 12.75
N ALA A 12 15.78 -12.44 11.86
CA ALA A 12 16.69 -11.65 11.04
C ALA A 12 15.93 -10.57 10.23
N VAL A 13 14.71 -10.91 9.79
CA VAL A 13 13.73 -9.99 9.19
C VAL A 13 12.33 -10.35 9.69
N ALA A 14 11.54 -9.37 10.12
CA ALA A 14 10.13 -9.53 10.45
C ALA A 14 9.25 -8.61 9.62
N PHE A 15 8.02 -9.05 9.35
CA PHE A 15 6.94 -8.21 8.85
C PHE A 15 5.75 -8.38 9.76
N TYR A 16 5.23 -7.29 10.28
CA TYR A 16 4.06 -7.31 11.15
C TYR A 16 3.15 -6.13 10.89
N GLN A 17 1.88 -6.33 11.19
CA GLN A 17 0.89 -5.27 11.13
C GLN A 17 1.07 -4.33 12.31
N THR A 18 0.92 -3.03 12.07
CA THR A 18 1.08 -1.98 13.07
C THR A 18 -0.11 -1.01 13.00
N PRO A 19 -0.39 -0.22 14.04
CA PRO A 19 -1.34 0.88 13.93
C PRO A 19 -0.92 1.86 12.83
N VAL A 20 -1.89 2.40 12.08
CA VAL A 20 -1.59 3.33 10.98
C VAL A 20 -0.82 4.57 11.47
N ALA A 21 -1.14 5.07 12.67
CA ALA A 21 -0.43 6.19 13.29
C ALA A 21 1.07 5.91 13.49
N GLU A 22 1.46 4.70 13.90
CA GLU A 22 2.86 4.33 14.07
C GLU A 22 3.60 4.30 12.73
N ALA A 23 2.97 3.79 11.67
CA ALA A 23 3.55 3.86 10.33
C ALA A 23 3.65 5.31 9.82
N GLU A 24 2.69 6.17 10.15
CA GLU A 24 2.73 7.61 9.82
C GLU A 24 3.91 8.31 10.50
N GLU A 25 4.15 8.04 11.79
CA GLU A 25 5.32 8.57 12.51
C GLU A 25 6.63 8.19 11.82
N LEU A 26 6.75 6.94 11.34
CA LEU A 26 7.91 6.51 10.56
C LEU A 26 8.00 7.24 9.21
N LEU A 27 6.87 7.40 8.51
CA LEU A 27 6.84 8.10 7.22
C LEU A 27 7.22 9.57 7.36
N ILE A 28 6.80 10.25 8.44
CA ILE A 28 7.20 11.62 8.77
C ILE A 28 8.70 11.66 9.10
N THR A 29 9.14 10.81 10.02
CA THR A 29 10.54 10.71 10.46
C THR A 29 11.49 10.44 9.29
N TRP A 30 11.12 9.54 8.38
CA TRP A 30 11.88 9.22 7.17
C TRP A 30 11.64 10.18 6.01
N ARG A 31 10.92 11.28 6.27
CA ARG A 31 10.68 12.39 5.33
C ARG A 31 10.03 11.93 4.04
N HIS A 32 9.07 11.01 4.12
CA HIS A 32 8.27 10.62 2.97
C HIS A 32 7.56 11.87 2.40
N PRO A 33 7.68 12.19 1.10
CA PRO A 33 7.26 13.49 0.56
C PRO A 33 5.79 13.87 0.82
N LEU A 34 4.90 12.88 0.94
CA LEU A 34 3.47 13.12 1.22
C LEU A 34 3.13 13.37 2.69
N HIS A 35 4.13 13.38 3.57
CA HIS A 35 3.99 13.56 5.02
C HIS A 35 4.88 14.67 5.56
N LEU A 36 5.57 15.42 4.69
CA LEU A 36 6.43 16.52 5.12
C LEU A 36 5.60 17.59 5.84
N PRO A 37 6.15 18.23 6.88
CA PRO A 37 5.53 19.38 7.50
C PRO A 37 5.32 20.56 6.55
N ASP A 38 4.27 21.34 6.82
CA ASP A 38 3.99 22.64 6.21
C ASP A 38 3.11 23.50 7.14
N ASP A 39 2.72 24.68 6.68
CA ASP A 39 1.95 25.66 7.47
C ASP A 39 0.61 25.09 7.98
N GLU A 40 -0.03 24.19 7.22
CA GLU A 40 -1.30 23.56 7.63
C GLU A 40 -1.05 22.39 8.60
N TYR A 41 0.06 21.67 8.43
CA TYR A 41 0.43 20.51 9.25
C TYR A 41 1.89 20.59 9.72
N PRO A 42 2.21 21.35 10.77
CA PRO A 42 3.59 21.59 11.21
C PRO A 42 4.29 20.34 11.78
N ALA A 43 3.53 19.33 12.19
CA ALA A 43 4.06 18.03 12.65
C ALA A 43 4.12 16.97 11.54
N GLY A 44 3.72 17.32 10.31
CA GLY A 44 3.57 16.38 9.19
C GLY A 44 2.10 16.04 8.91
N ARG A 45 1.80 15.79 7.63
CA ARG A 45 0.42 15.55 7.18
C ARG A 45 -0.09 14.18 7.65
N PRO A 46 -1.23 14.09 8.36
CA PRO A 46 -1.84 12.82 8.72
C PRO A 46 -2.40 12.11 7.49
N TYR A 47 -2.55 10.79 7.56
CA TYR A 47 -3.08 10.01 6.46
C TYR A 47 -4.41 9.33 6.80
N ARG A 48 -5.48 9.83 6.19
CA ARG A 48 -6.82 9.24 6.33
C ARG A 48 -7.36 8.74 5.00
N ARG A 49 -8.04 7.59 5.05
CA ARG A 49 -8.76 7.02 3.91
C ARG A 49 -10.16 6.57 4.32
N PRO A 50 -11.16 6.83 3.47
CA PRO A 50 -12.57 6.67 3.85
C PRO A 50 -13.04 5.22 4.00
N PHE A 51 -12.37 4.23 3.40
CA PHE A 51 -12.83 2.83 3.45
C PHE A 51 -11.79 1.88 4.03
N GLY A 52 -10.98 2.39 4.95
CA GLY A 52 -9.99 1.62 5.68
C GLY A 52 -8.56 1.80 5.20
N SER A 53 -7.65 1.42 6.09
CA SER A 53 -6.20 1.39 5.90
C SER A 53 -5.62 0.26 6.75
N LEU A 54 -4.59 -0.41 6.23
CA LEU A 54 -3.74 -1.35 6.95
C LEU A 54 -2.29 -0.88 6.83
N ALA A 55 -1.56 -0.92 7.93
CA ALA A 55 -0.17 -0.54 7.96
C ALA A 55 0.71 -1.69 8.43
N PHE A 56 1.89 -1.80 7.84
CA PHE A 56 2.86 -2.84 8.13
C PHE A 56 4.25 -2.25 8.22
N VAL A 57 5.07 -2.84 9.08
CA VAL A 57 6.48 -2.51 9.22
C VAL A 57 7.31 -3.74 8.92
N MET A 58 8.39 -3.53 8.17
CA MET A 58 9.48 -4.49 8.07
C MET A 58 10.56 -4.11 9.08
N GLU A 59 10.94 -5.06 9.92
CA GLU A 59 12.12 -4.94 10.77
C GLU A 59 13.25 -5.83 10.25
N GLU A 60 14.48 -5.33 10.33
CA GLU A 60 15.71 -6.08 10.09
C GLU A 60 16.56 -6.02 11.37
N ARG A 61 16.76 -7.17 12.03
CA ARG A 61 17.55 -7.31 13.25
C ARG A 61 17.18 -6.26 14.32
N GLY A 62 15.88 -6.13 14.60
CA GLY A 62 15.33 -5.20 15.60
C GLY A 62 15.31 -3.73 15.17
N ARG A 63 15.62 -3.40 13.91
CA ARG A 63 15.49 -2.03 13.37
C ARG A 63 14.35 -1.96 12.36
N ARG A 64 13.52 -0.93 12.46
CA ARG A 64 12.49 -0.62 11.45
C ARG A 64 13.17 -0.19 10.15
N ALA A 65 13.04 -1.02 9.12
CA ALA A 65 13.75 -0.87 7.84
C ALA A 65 12.82 -0.39 6.71
N ALA A 66 11.53 -0.70 6.77
CA ALA A 66 10.53 -0.19 5.83
C ALA A 66 9.13 -0.11 6.44
N ALA A 67 8.28 0.72 5.84
CA ALA A 67 6.88 0.88 6.21
C ALA A 67 6.01 0.88 4.95
N VAL A 68 4.85 0.23 5.07
CA VAL A 68 3.87 0.08 3.99
C VAL A 68 2.50 0.45 4.53
N VAL A 69 1.74 1.21 3.75
CA VAL A 69 0.32 1.46 4.02
C VAL A 69 -0.48 1.01 2.80
N LEU A 70 -1.31 0.01 3.02
CA LEU A 70 -2.39 -0.38 2.12
C LEU A 70 -3.64 0.41 2.49
N ALA A 71 -4.39 0.86 1.49
CA ALA A 71 -5.63 1.54 1.76
C ALA A 71 -6.64 1.42 0.62
N SER A 72 -7.86 1.85 0.90
CA SER A 72 -8.89 1.95 -0.12
C SER A 72 -8.56 3.05 -1.13
N THR A 73 -8.85 2.81 -2.41
CA THR A 73 -8.79 3.87 -3.42
C THR A 73 -9.84 4.95 -3.14
N ILE A 74 -9.44 6.23 -3.21
CA ILE A 74 -10.35 7.37 -3.03
C ILE A 74 -11.39 7.46 -4.16
N ASN A 75 -11.00 7.16 -5.40
CA ASN A 75 -11.89 7.29 -6.55
C ASN A 75 -12.76 6.03 -6.71
N PRO A 76 -14.06 6.16 -7.07
CA PRO A 76 -14.90 4.99 -7.34
C PRO A 76 -14.33 4.11 -8.46
N SER A 77 -13.79 4.75 -9.50
CA SER A 77 -13.11 4.08 -10.60
C SER A 77 -11.59 4.27 -10.51
N VAL A 78 -10.87 3.16 -10.61
CA VAL A 78 -9.41 3.14 -10.78
C VAL A 78 -9.09 3.22 -12.26
N CYS A 79 -9.67 2.31 -13.06
CA CYS A 79 -9.54 2.27 -14.51
C CYS A 79 -10.76 1.57 -15.14
N GLN A 80 -11.71 2.36 -15.67
CA GLN A 80 -12.97 1.82 -16.23
C GLN A 80 -12.72 0.86 -17.39
N SER A 81 -11.80 1.21 -18.30
CA SER A 81 -11.48 0.38 -19.47
C SER A 81 -10.86 -0.98 -19.12
N GLN A 82 -10.39 -1.16 -17.89
CA GLN A 82 -9.87 -2.44 -17.39
C GLN A 82 -10.76 -3.07 -16.31
N GLY A 83 -11.97 -2.54 -16.10
CA GLY A 83 -12.91 -3.03 -15.08
C GLY A 83 -12.46 -2.78 -13.63
N LEU A 84 -11.44 -1.94 -13.42
CA LEU A 84 -10.86 -1.71 -12.09
C LEU A 84 -11.60 -0.59 -11.35
N ASN A 85 -12.09 -0.93 -10.17
CA ASN A 85 -12.86 -0.06 -9.29
C ASN A 85 -12.37 -0.21 -7.84
N ARG A 86 -12.85 0.67 -6.96
CA ARG A 86 -12.46 0.70 -5.55
C ARG A 86 -12.66 -0.64 -4.82
N TYR A 87 -13.65 -1.44 -5.21
CA TYR A 87 -14.05 -2.66 -4.53
C TYR A 87 -13.49 -3.94 -5.16
N ASN A 88 -12.61 -3.82 -6.16
CA ASN A 88 -11.76 -4.91 -6.62
C ASN A 88 -10.27 -4.54 -6.69
N THR A 89 -9.90 -3.37 -6.16
CA THR A 89 -8.53 -2.85 -6.19
C THR A 89 -8.11 -2.34 -4.81
N VAL A 90 -6.95 -2.76 -4.33
CA VAL A 90 -6.30 -2.19 -3.13
C VAL A 90 -5.22 -1.20 -3.56
N ASP A 91 -5.07 -0.08 -2.86
CA ASP A 91 -4.05 0.92 -3.14
C ASP A 91 -2.84 0.70 -2.20
N LEU A 92 -1.66 0.46 -2.76
CA LEU A 92 -0.38 0.67 -2.09
C LEU A 92 -0.15 2.17 -2.00
N ALA A 93 -0.72 2.76 -0.95
CA ALA A 93 -0.77 4.19 -0.79
C ALA A 93 0.52 4.78 -0.25
N ARG A 94 1.25 4.05 0.59
CA ARG A 94 2.58 4.45 1.06
C ARG A 94 3.52 3.26 1.03
N ILE A 95 4.74 3.53 0.57
CA ILE A 95 5.86 2.62 0.71
C ILE A 95 7.10 3.48 0.94
N ALA A 96 7.80 3.23 2.03
CA ALA A 96 9.02 3.94 2.37
C ALA A 96 10.03 2.99 3.01
N ARG A 97 11.30 3.34 2.87
CA ARG A 97 12.39 2.71 3.60
C ARG A 97 12.97 3.70 4.59
N SER A 98 13.60 3.16 5.62
CA SER A 98 14.51 3.92 6.47
C SER A 98 15.59 4.64 5.63
N PRO A 99 16.02 5.84 6.04
CA PRO A 99 17.13 6.55 5.39
C PRO A 99 18.48 5.85 5.61
N ASP A 100 18.56 4.89 6.54
CA ASP A 100 19.78 4.12 6.78
C ASP A 100 20.28 3.44 5.49
N ARG A 101 21.58 3.57 5.24
CA ARG A 101 22.24 3.03 4.04
C ARG A 101 22.10 1.51 3.89
N ARG A 102 21.94 0.79 5.00
CA ARG A 102 21.73 -0.68 5.01
C ARG A 102 20.45 -1.06 4.29
N ASP A 103 19.44 -0.21 4.37
CA ASP A 103 18.09 -0.48 3.89
C ASP A 103 17.89 0.01 2.45
N ARG A 104 18.95 0.52 1.79
CA ARG A 104 18.87 1.21 0.47
C ARG A 104 18.27 0.37 -0.68
N HIS A 105 18.24 -0.95 -0.54
CA HIS A 105 17.75 -1.88 -1.55
C HIS A 105 16.49 -2.64 -1.14
N CYS A 106 15.92 -2.39 0.04
CA CYS A 106 14.84 -3.22 0.57
C CYS A 106 13.48 -3.00 -0.13
N LEU A 107 13.26 -1.84 -0.76
CA LEU A 107 11.95 -1.46 -1.30
C LEU A 107 11.39 -2.44 -2.33
N ARG A 108 12.23 -3.07 -3.16
CA ARG A 108 11.75 -4.06 -4.13
C ARG A 108 11.26 -5.34 -3.45
N ALA A 109 11.97 -5.81 -2.43
CA ALA A 109 11.54 -6.95 -1.64
C ALA A 109 10.24 -6.63 -0.89
N VAL A 110 10.17 -5.45 -0.27
CA VAL A 110 8.96 -4.96 0.42
C VAL A 110 7.77 -4.85 -0.55
N LEU A 111 7.96 -4.36 -1.77
CA LEU A 111 6.92 -4.30 -2.79
C LEU A 111 6.37 -5.69 -3.14
N ARG A 112 7.26 -6.67 -3.36
CA ARG A 112 6.85 -8.06 -3.66
C ARG A 112 6.10 -8.70 -2.48
N ILE A 113 6.62 -8.53 -1.28
CA ILE A 113 5.97 -9.03 -0.05
C ILE A 113 4.60 -8.38 0.13
N THR A 114 4.49 -7.08 -0.15
CA THR A 114 3.23 -6.35 -0.09
C THR A 114 2.20 -6.95 -1.03
N ARG A 115 2.60 -7.18 -2.28
CA ARG A 115 1.75 -7.77 -3.32
C ARG A 115 1.33 -9.20 -2.99
N ASP A 116 2.29 -10.04 -2.60
CA ASP A 116 2.05 -11.48 -2.52
C ASP A 116 1.44 -11.91 -1.17
N TYR A 117 1.71 -11.16 -0.09
CA TYR A 117 1.34 -11.56 1.27
C TYR A 117 0.52 -10.52 2.04
N LEU A 118 0.78 -9.22 1.88
CA LEU A 118 0.09 -8.20 2.68
C LEU A 118 -1.26 -7.77 2.07
N ALA A 119 -1.33 -7.61 0.74
CA ALA A 119 -2.56 -7.27 0.05
C ALA A 119 -3.70 -8.28 0.26
N PRO A 120 -3.45 -9.62 0.26
CA PRO A 120 -4.46 -10.60 0.65
C PRO A 120 -5.12 -10.35 2.01
N LEU A 121 -4.40 -9.79 2.99
CA LEU A 121 -4.92 -9.52 4.35
C LEU A 121 -5.99 -8.42 4.39
N TRP A 122 -6.20 -7.72 3.28
CA TRP A 122 -7.30 -6.77 3.15
C TRP A 122 -8.68 -7.45 3.20
N LEU A 123 -8.79 -8.64 2.63
CA LEU A 123 -10.04 -9.39 2.58
C LEU A 123 -10.43 -9.87 3.98
N GLY A 124 -11.70 -9.70 4.34
CA GLY A 124 -12.22 -10.04 5.66
C GLY A 124 -11.90 -9.00 6.73
N ARG A 125 -11.10 -7.97 6.42
CA ARG A 125 -10.75 -6.92 7.37
C ARG A 125 -11.80 -5.82 7.44
N PHE A 126 -12.45 -5.51 6.32
CA PHE A 126 -13.36 -4.38 6.19
C PHE A 126 -14.72 -4.87 5.66
N PRO A 127 -15.67 -5.24 6.54
CA PRO A 127 -16.93 -5.87 6.14
C PRO A 127 -17.74 -5.08 5.10
N GLY A 128 -17.76 -3.74 5.22
CA GLY A 128 -18.45 -2.88 4.25
C GLY A 128 -17.77 -2.85 2.87
N TRP A 129 -16.44 -2.98 2.82
CA TRP A 129 -15.71 -3.12 1.55
C TRP A 129 -15.98 -4.49 0.94
N ASP A 130 -15.94 -5.55 1.76
CA ASP A 130 -16.17 -6.92 1.32
C ASP A 130 -17.59 -7.11 0.79
N ALA A 131 -18.61 -6.57 1.47
CA ALA A 131 -20.00 -6.60 1.02
C ALA A 131 -20.17 -5.93 -0.35
N ARG A 132 -19.62 -4.74 -0.54
CA ARG A 132 -19.66 -4.03 -1.83
C ARG A 132 -18.86 -4.73 -2.91
N SER A 133 -17.72 -5.33 -2.57
CA SER A 133 -16.95 -6.19 -3.48
C SER A 133 -17.79 -7.38 -3.93
N ALA A 134 -18.49 -8.05 -3.01
CA ALA A 134 -19.38 -9.16 -3.32
C ALA A 134 -20.54 -8.77 -4.23
N GLU A 135 -21.19 -7.63 -3.97
CA GLU A 135 -22.27 -7.12 -4.83
C GLU A 135 -21.81 -6.89 -6.27
N LEU A 136 -20.60 -6.33 -6.47
CA LEU A 136 -20.10 -5.96 -7.79
C LEU A 136 -19.39 -7.11 -8.52
N CYS A 137 -18.80 -8.06 -7.77
CA CYS A 137 -17.93 -9.09 -8.31
C CYS A 137 -18.46 -10.52 -8.07
N GLY A 138 -19.63 -10.67 -7.45
CA GLY A 138 -20.24 -11.94 -7.06
C GLY A 138 -19.65 -12.57 -5.79
N ARG A 139 -18.46 -12.13 -5.35
CA ARG A 139 -17.82 -12.50 -4.07
C ARG A 139 -16.73 -11.48 -3.70
N PRO A 140 -16.33 -11.35 -2.42
CA PRO A 140 -15.21 -10.49 -2.05
C PRO A 140 -13.92 -10.95 -2.74
N GLN A 141 -13.29 -10.05 -3.50
CA GLN A 141 -12.06 -10.36 -4.22
C GLN A 141 -11.20 -9.12 -4.52
N ILE A 142 -9.91 -9.34 -4.73
CA ILE A 142 -8.96 -8.31 -5.20
C ILE A 142 -8.43 -8.74 -6.57
N GLU A 143 -8.74 -7.95 -7.60
CA GLU A 143 -8.23 -8.14 -8.96
C GLU A 143 -6.87 -7.45 -9.17
N ALA A 144 -6.60 -6.38 -8.42
CA ALA A 144 -5.41 -5.58 -8.63
C ALA A 144 -4.86 -4.91 -7.37
N LEU A 145 -3.55 -4.68 -7.37
CA LEU A 145 -2.86 -3.76 -6.49
C LEU A 145 -2.47 -2.51 -7.30
N ALA A 146 -2.99 -1.36 -6.92
CA ALA A 146 -2.65 -0.07 -7.52
C ALA A 146 -1.55 0.63 -6.71
N SER A 147 -0.76 1.46 -7.34
CA SER A 147 0.08 2.44 -6.65
C SER A 147 0.30 3.67 -7.52
N THR A 148 0.57 4.80 -6.88
CA THR A 148 0.84 6.05 -7.57
C THR A 148 2.30 6.47 -7.36
N SER A 149 3.06 6.62 -8.45
CA SER A 149 4.40 7.19 -8.36
C SER A 149 4.33 8.68 -8.06
N LEU A 150 5.24 9.16 -7.19
CA LEU A 150 5.34 10.58 -6.89
C LEU A 150 5.78 11.36 -8.13
N PRO A 151 5.36 12.63 -8.26
CA PRO A 151 5.86 13.50 -9.31
C PRO A 151 7.37 13.60 -9.35
N GLY A 152 7.91 13.80 -10.55
CA GLY A 152 9.36 13.77 -10.79
C GLY A 152 10.00 12.37 -10.68
N THR A 153 9.23 11.31 -10.38
CA THR A 153 9.78 9.94 -10.34
C THR A 153 9.32 9.11 -11.55
N PRO A 154 10.22 8.36 -12.20
CA PRO A 154 9.88 7.54 -13.37
C PRO A 154 9.10 6.27 -13.02
N GLY A 155 8.76 6.03 -11.74
CA GLY A 155 8.09 4.81 -11.30
C GLY A 155 8.92 3.53 -11.44
N ARG A 156 10.27 3.63 -11.43
CA ARG A 156 11.20 2.48 -11.56
C ARG A 156 10.93 1.36 -10.56
N LEU A 157 10.48 1.70 -9.36
CA LEU A 157 10.09 0.72 -8.33
C LEU A 157 8.99 -0.23 -8.83
N TYR A 158 8.01 0.28 -9.56
CA TYR A 158 6.86 -0.49 -10.03
C TYR A 158 7.15 -1.20 -11.37
N ARG A 159 7.81 -0.49 -12.30
CA ARG A 159 8.09 -0.98 -13.66
C ARG A 159 8.75 -2.36 -13.72
N PHE A 160 9.65 -2.66 -12.79
CA PHE A 160 10.44 -3.90 -12.81
C PHE A 160 9.87 -5.02 -11.94
N ASP A 161 8.68 -4.83 -11.37
CA ASP A 161 8.05 -5.78 -10.45
C ASP A 161 6.61 -6.14 -10.87
N GLY A 162 6.36 -6.11 -12.18
CA GLY A 162 5.14 -6.59 -12.83
C GLY A 162 4.00 -5.57 -12.88
N PHE A 163 4.23 -4.33 -12.46
CA PHE A 163 3.23 -3.28 -12.57
C PHE A 163 3.26 -2.64 -13.96
N GLU A 164 2.08 -2.38 -14.49
CA GLU A 164 1.88 -1.65 -15.73
C GLU A 164 1.42 -0.22 -15.43
N ARG A 165 1.99 0.75 -16.15
CA ARG A 165 1.53 2.15 -16.04
C ARG A 165 0.29 2.33 -16.90
N ILE A 166 -0.86 2.54 -16.27
CA ILE A 166 -2.14 2.67 -16.98
C ILE A 166 -2.50 4.11 -17.34
N ARG A 167 -2.00 5.10 -16.60
CA ARG A 167 -2.15 6.53 -16.94
C ARG A 167 -1.14 7.41 -16.22
N THR A 168 -0.95 8.62 -16.74
CA THR A 168 -0.34 9.73 -16.01
C THR A 168 -1.43 10.78 -15.74
N SER A 169 -1.53 11.26 -14.51
CA SER A 169 -2.48 12.29 -14.11
C SER A 169 -1.77 13.50 -13.51
N THR A 170 -2.09 14.69 -13.98
CA THR A 170 -1.67 15.98 -13.40
C THR A 170 -2.85 16.58 -12.64
N GLY A 171 -2.81 16.55 -11.31
CA GLY A 171 -3.85 17.16 -10.46
C GLY A 171 -5.30 16.78 -10.80
N ALA A 172 -6.26 17.53 -10.26
CA ALA A 172 -7.66 17.44 -10.68
C ALA A 172 -7.88 18.38 -11.87
N LYS A 173 -8.38 17.87 -13.00
CA LYS A 173 -8.88 18.71 -14.10
C LYS A 173 -10.32 19.11 -13.80
N GLY A 174 -10.52 20.08 -12.90
CA GLY A 174 -11.79 20.78 -12.67
C GLY A 174 -12.96 19.95 -12.08
N GLY A 175 -13.84 20.62 -11.34
CA GLY A 175 -15.22 20.16 -11.06
C GLY A 175 -15.50 19.40 -9.76
N GLY A 176 -14.49 19.08 -8.93
CA GLY A 176 -14.72 18.43 -7.63
C GLY A 176 -14.26 19.30 -6.46
N HIS A 177 -15.04 19.34 -5.37
CA HIS A 177 -14.65 19.90 -4.07
C HIS A 177 -13.52 19.11 -3.36
N GLN A 178 -12.67 18.40 -4.11
CA GLN A 178 -11.55 17.69 -3.53
C GLN A 178 -10.39 18.65 -3.32
N ARG A 179 -9.92 18.72 -2.06
CA ARG A 179 -8.70 19.45 -1.74
C ARG A 179 -7.54 18.93 -2.62
N PRO A 180 -6.69 19.81 -3.16
CA PRO A 180 -5.52 19.38 -3.92
C PRO A 180 -4.67 18.41 -3.10
N SER A 181 -4.24 17.31 -3.72
CA SER A 181 -3.33 16.35 -3.08
C SER A 181 -1.97 17.02 -2.85
N ALA A 182 -1.33 16.79 -1.71
CA ALA A 182 0.04 17.26 -1.42
C ALA A 182 1.04 16.88 -2.54
N ALA A 183 0.81 15.74 -3.19
CA ALA A 183 1.57 15.32 -4.37
C ALA A 183 1.59 16.38 -5.50
N ASN A 184 0.54 17.18 -5.68
CA ASN A 184 0.47 18.19 -6.75
C ASN A 184 1.50 19.32 -6.59
N ALA A 185 1.99 19.55 -5.35
CA ALA A 185 3.02 20.54 -5.06
C ALA A 185 4.44 19.99 -5.25
N ILE A 186 4.59 18.70 -5.60
CA ILE A 186 5.88 18.05 -5.83
C ILE A 186 6.19 18.13 -7.33
N ALA A 187 7.38 18.61 -7.68
CA ALA A 187 7.88 18.67 -9.06
C ALA A 187 6.85 19.23 -10.06
N ASP A 188 6.54 18.48 -11.13
CA ASP A 188 5.56 18.84 -12.17
C ASP A 188 4.12 18.43 -11.82
N GLY A 189 3.88 17.89 -10.63
CA GLY A 189 2.59 17.36 -10.19
C GLY A 189 2.11 16.12 -10.96
N ALA A 190 2.90 15.58 -11.90
CA ALA A 190 2.51 14.48 -12.76
C ALA A 190 2.71 13.13 -12.07
N ARG A 191 1.62 12.41 -11.87
CA ARG A 191 1.60 11.13 -11.14
C ARG A 191 1.33 9.97 -12.08
N GLY A 192 2.18 8.95 -12.06
CA GLY A 192 1.94 7.70 -12.78
C GLY A 192 1.07 6.78 -11.93
N LEU A 193 -0.08 6.34 -12.45
CA LEU A 193 -0.85 5.26 -11.85
C LEU A 193 -0.35 3.93 -12.40
N TRP A 194 0.15 3.10 -11.50
CA TRP A 194 0.71 1.78 -11.76
C TRP A 194 -0.21 0.72 -11.20
N VAL A 195 -0.43 -0.36 -11.95
CA VAL A 195 -1.33 -1.44 -11.57
C VAL A 195 -0.61 -2.77 -11.76
N TYR A 196 -0.60 -3.58 -10.72
CA TYR A 196 -0.32 -5.01 -10.82
C TYR A 196 -1.65 -5.75 -10.83
N ARG A 197 -1.95 -6.44 -11.93
CA ARG A 197 -3.14 -7.30 -12.04
C ARG A 197 -2.77 -8.71 -11.58
N TYR A 198 -3.53 -9.26 -10.65
CA TYR A 198 -3.28 -10.64 -10.23
C TYR A 198 -3.67 -11.60 -11.36
N PRO A 199 -2.87 -12.64 -11.65
CA PRO A 199 -3.22 -13.64 -12.67
C PRO A 199 -4.58 -14.31 -12.39
N GLN A 200 -4.90 -14.48 -11.11
CA GLN A 200 -6.22 -14.85 -10.62
C GLN A 200 -6.62 -13.90 -9.50
N PRO A 201 -7.88 -13.46 -9.40
CA PRO A 201 -8.32 -12.60 -8.31
C PRO A 201 -8.04 -13.25 -6.95
N LEU A 202 -7.43 -12.49 -6.04
CA LEU A 202 -7.25 -12.93 -4.66
C LEU A 202 -8.61 -13.04 -4.01
N ARG A 203 -8.82 -14.12 -3.25
CA ARG A 203 -10.09 -14.44 -2.59
C ARG A 203 -9.81 -14.97 -1.19
N LEU A 204 -10.76 -14.81 -0.27
CA LEU A 204 -10.71 -15.54 0.98
C LEU A 204 -10.72 -17.04 0.67
N VAL A 205 -9.69 -17.75 1.12
CA VAL A 205 -9.75 -19.20 1.14
C VAL A 205 -10.81 -19.56 2.18
N GLY A 206 -11.98 -19.99 1.73
CA GLY A 206 -13.00 -20.50 2.63
C GLY A 206 -12.39 -21.61 3.46
N ARG A 207 -12.48 -21.53 4.79
CA ARG A 207 -12.27 -22.71 5.62
C ARG A 207 -13.29 -23.74 5.17
N SER A 208 -12.86 -24.73 4.39
CA SER A 208 -13.67 -25.88 4.04
C SER A 208 -13.92 -26.66 5.32
N GLY A 209 -14.95 -26.28 6.08
CA GLY A 209 -15.48 -27.03 7.19
C GLY A 209 -16.16 -28.28 6.67
N LYS A 210 -15.38 -29.33 6.39
CA LYS A 210 -15.87 -30.71 6.46
C LYS A 210 -15.61 -31.21 7.88
N SER A 211 -16.51 -30.87 8.81
CA SER A 211 -16.80 -31.83 9.88
C SER A 211 -17.70 -32.88 9.27
N GLN A 212 -17.11 -33.98 8.79
CA GLN A 212 -17.82 -35.24 8.81
C GLN A 212 -17.87 -35.65 10.28
N ALA A 213 -19.00 -35.38 10.94
CA ALA A 213 -19.36 -36.14 12.12
C ALA A 213 -19.85 -37.50 11.62
N GLY A 214 -19.13 -38.54 12.03
CA GLY A 214 -19.63 -39.92 12.00
C GLY A 214 -20.59 -40.19 13.15
#